data_AF-A0A7S1V2Z9-F1
#
_entry.id   AF-A0A7S1V2Z9-F1
#
_cell.length_a   1.000
_cell.length_b   1.000
_cell.length_c   1.000
_cell.angle_alpha   90.00
_cell.angle_beta   90.00
_cell.angle_gamma   90.00
#
_symmetry.space_group_name_H-M   'P 1'
#
loop_
_entity.id
_entity.type
_entity.pdbx_description
1 polymer ?
#
loop_
_entity_poly.entity_id
_entity_poly.type
_entity_poly.pdbx_seq_one_letter_code
_entity_poly.pdbx_strand_id
1 'polypeptide(L)'
;GTNNDFDMTVKMHLSPPLLMVKSCLWCCWGEVHLHGCHVSCVCWNKLDLNNRFHVKLSDGQQYFATGDMGKIADDQLLYVVCWSNEIIIVNGRNVYPTDIER
;
A
#
# COMPACT_ATOMS: atom_id res chain seq x y z
N GLY A 1 -18.37 -8.26 26.45
CA GLY A 1 -17.82 -8.07 25.11
C GLY A 1 -17.12 -6.73 25.11
N THR A 2 -15.87 -6.68 24.67
CA THR A 2 -15.15 -5.44 24.41
C THR A 2 -15.56 -4.94 23.04
N ASN A 3 -16.02 -3.69 22.93
CA ASN A 3 -16.20 -3.08 21.61
C ASN A 3 -14.82 -2.92 20.97
N ASN A 4 -14.65 -3.44 19.76
CA ASN A 4 -13.47 -3.19 18.94
C ASN A 4 -13.61 -1.82 18.23
N ASP A 5 -13.78 -0.74 19.00
CA ASP A 5 -13.91 0.62 18.47
C ASP A 5 -12.59 1.17 17.87
N PHE A 6 -11.56 0.34 17.78
CA PHE A 6 -10.21 0.61 17.27
C PHE A 6 -9.80 -0.33 16.11
N ASP A 7 -10.75 -1.00 15.45
CA ASP A 7 -10.43 -1.96 14.39
C ASP A 7 -9.92 -1.25 13.13
N MET A 8 -8.59 -1.27 12.94
CA MET A 8 -7.90 -0.81 11.74
C MET A 8 -7.22 -1.99 11.06
N THR A 9 -7.72 -2.35 9.88
CA THR A 9 -7.14 -3.38 9.02
C THR A 9 -6.14 -2.76 8.05
N VAL A 10 -4.89 -3.19 8.12
CA VAL A 10 -3.85 -2.89 7.13
C VAL A 10 -3.77 -4.05 6.14
N LYS A 11 -3.75 -3.76 4.83
CA LYS A 11 -3.44 -4.75 3.79
C LYS A 11 -2.37 -4.26 2.84
N MET A 12 -1.63 -5.21 2.30
CA MET A 12 -0.73 -4.98 1.17
C MET A 12 -1.45 -5.30 -0.12
N HIS A 13 -1.67 -4.30 -0.98
CA HIS A 13 -2.07 -4.57 -2.34
C HIS A 13 -0.84 -4.80 -3.21
N LEU A 14 -0.62 -6.07 -3.57
CA LEU A 14 0.37 -6.46 -4.56
C LEU A 14 -0.16 -6.09 -5.96
N SER A 15 -0.03 -4.82 -6.34
CA SER A 15 -0.12 -4.41 -7.74
C SER A 15 0.85 -5.27 -8.57
N PRO A 16 0.42 -5.88 -9.69
CA PRO A 16 1.35 -6.62 -10.54
C PRO A 16 2.50 -5.70 -10.95
N PRO A 17 3.77 -6.03 -10.66
CA PRO A 17 4.87 -5.19 -11.07
C PRO A 17 4.86 -5.13 -12.60
N LEU A 18 4.83 -3.91 -13.17
CA LEU A 18 4.71 -3.68 -14.61
C LEU A 18 5.77 -4.45 -15.42
N LEU A 19 6.93 -4.73 -14.81
CA LEU A 19 7.72 -5.93 -15.08
C LEU A 19 8.28 -6.51 -13.76
N MET A 20 8.02 -7.77 -13.41
CA MET A 20 9.07 -8.77 -13.10
C MET A 20 8.58 -10.19 -12.69
N VAL A 21 9.25 -11.17 -13.29
CA VAL A 21 9.57 -12.57 -12.91
C VAL A 21 8.91 -13.19 -11.64
N LYS A 22 8.17 -14.29 -11.85
CA LYS A 22 7.51 -15.14 -10.84
C LYS A 22 8.43 -16.05 -9.99
N SER A 23 9.49 -15.55 -9.33
CA SER A 23 10.26 -16.35 -8.34
C SER A 23 11.32 -15.53 -7.57
N CYS A 24 10.96 -14.74 -6.55
CA CYS A 24 11.93 -13.79 -5.97
C CYS A 24 12.05 -13.75 -4.43
N LEU A 25 11.02 -14.16 -3.68
CA LEU A 25 10.83 -13.89 -2.24
C LEU A 25 10.73 -12.38 -1.88
N TRP A 26 11.59 -11.53 -2.44
CA TRP A 26 11.48 -10.07 -2.57
C TRP A 26 10.18 -9.57 -3.26
N CYS A 27 9.27 -10.45 -3.65
CA CYS A 27 8.05 -10.13 -4.39
C CYS A 27 6.82 -9.82 -3.50
N CYS A 28 7.00 -9.58 -2.19
CA CYS A 28 5.94 -9.23 -1.25
C CYS A 28 5.83 -7.72 -0.92
N TRP A 29 6.56 -6.85 -1.64
CA TRP A 29 6.35 -5.41 -1.59
C TRP A 29 5.06 -5.02 -2.32
N GLY A 30 4.22 -4.20 -1.71
CA GLY A 30 2.96 -3.71 -2.26
C GLY A 30 2.62 -2.30 -1.79
N GLU A 31 1.50 -1.76 -2.25
CA GLU A 31 0.97 -0.50 -1.72
C GLU A 31 0.25 -0.76 -0.39
N VAL A 32 0.46 0.13 0.59
CA VAL A 32 -0.20 0.09 1.89
C VAL A 32 -1.64 0.58 1.74
N HIS A 33 -2.60 -0.30 2.04
CA HIS A 33 -4.04 -0.02 1.95
C HIS A 33 -4.66 -0.12 3.34
N LEU A 34 -5.42 0.90 3.74
CA LEU A 34 -6.01 1.02 5.09
C LEU A 34 -7.53 0.90 5.05
N HIS A 35 -8.11 0.14 5.99
CA HIS A 35 -9.55 0.05 6.24
C HIS A 35 -9.83 0.20 7.73
N GLY A 36 -10.92 0.89 8.09
CA GLY A 36 -11.34 1.05 9.48
C GLY A 36 -12.12 2.34 9.72
N CYS A 37 -12.73 2.47 10.90
CA CYS A 37 -13.57 3.61 11.28
C CYS A 37 -12.85 4.97 11.33
N HIS A 38 -11.51 4.98 11.37
CA HIS A 38 -10.68 6.18 11.39
C HIS A 38 -10.22 6.66 10.01
N VAL A 39 -10.55 5.91 8.95
CA VAL A 39 -10.25 6.30 7.56
C VAL A 39 -11.34 7.25 7.07
N SER A 40 -10.98 8.42 6.54
CA SER A 40 -11.95 9.34 5.94
C SER A 40 -12.63 8.71 4.73
N CYS A 41 -13.89 9.05 4.47
CA CYS A 41 -14.55 8.62 3.23
C CYS A 41 -14.15 9.48 2.02
N VAL A 42 -13.68 10.71 2.22
CA VAL A 42 -13.42 11.71 1.17
C VAL A 42 -12.34 12.71 1.56
N CYS A 43 -11.73 13.37 0.57
CA CYS A 43 -10.99 14.62 0.75
C CYS A 43 -11.93 15.84 0.60
N TRP A 44 -11.83 16.78 1.54
CA TRP A 44 -12.53 18.06 1.41
C TRP A 44 -12.04 18.85 0.19
N ASN A 45 -12.97 19.29 -0.65
CA ASN A 45 -12.72 20.11 -1.85
C ASN A 45 -11.71 19.54 -2.86
N LYS A 46 -11.49 18.21 -2.88
CA LYS A 46 -10.61 17.51 -3.84
C LYS A 46 -11.25 16.19 -4.28
N LEU A 47 -12.28 16.31 -5.13
CA LEU A 47 -13.08 15.16 -5.61
C LEU A 47 -12.25 14.15 -6.43
N ASP A 48 -11.19 14.63 -7.08
CA ASP A 48 -10.19 13.83 -7.80
C ASP A 48 -9.47 12.82 -6.89
N LEU A 49 -9.23 13.18 -5.63
CA LEU A 49 -8.58 12.32 -4.64
C LEU A 49 -9.54 11.31 -4.01
N ASN A 50 -10.86 11.47 -4.15
CA ASN A 50 -11.84 10.59 -3.50
C ASN A 50 -11.76 9.14 -3.98
N ASN A 51 -11.32 8.92 -5.22
CA ASN A 51 -11.08 7.58 -5.77
C ASN A 51 -10.11 6.74 -4.91
N ARG A 52 -9.20 7.39 -4.17
CA ARG A 52 -8.24 6.72 -3.29
C ARG A 52 -8.88 6.04 -2.08
N PHE A 53 -10.04 6.50 -1.61
CA PHE A 53 -10.73 5.97 -0.40
C PHE A 53 -11.70 4.82 -0.70
N HIS A 54 -11.92 4.52 -1.98
CA HIS A 54 -12.93 3.56 -2.44
C HIS A 54 -12.32 2.37 -3.20
N VAL A 55 -11.02 2.09 -2.99
CA VAL A 55 -10.31 1.01 -3.70
C VAL A 55 -10.83 -0.33 -3.19
N LYS A 56 -11.40 -1.15 -4.09
CA LYS A 56 -11.95 -2.46 -3.74
C LYS A 56 -10.90 -3.54 -3.89
N LEU A 57 -10.64 -4.28 -2.82
CA LEU A 57 -9.76 -5.44 -2.82
C LEU A 57 -10.56 -6.75 -2.99
N SER A 58 -9.86 -7.88 -3.06
CA SER A 58 -10.44 -9.21 -3.33
C SER A 58 -11.39 -9.72 -2.26
N ASP A 59 -11.44 -9.09 -1.08
CA ASP A 59 -12.40 -9.34 -0.01
C ASP A 59 -13.71 -8.54 -0.15
N GLY A 60 -13.81 -7.69 -1.19
CA GLY A 60 -14.97 -6.83 -1.46
C GLY A 60 -15.06 -5.57 -0.59
N GLN A 61 -14.14 -5.35 0.35
CA GLN A 61 -14.12 -4.17 1.20
C GLN A 61 -13.47 -2.98 0.47
N GLN A 62 -13.77 -1.76 0.93
CA GLN A 62 -13.16 -0.53 0.42
C GLN A 62 -11.99 -0.12 1.30
N TYR A 63 -10.88 0.25 0.67
CA TYR A 63 -9.65 0.68 1.31
C TYR A 63 -9.24 2.08 0.85
N PHE A 64 -8.53 2.77 1.73
CA PHE A 64 -7.74 3.94 1.39
C PHE A 64 -6.34 3.52 0.91
N ALA A 65 -6.06 3.78 -0.37
CA ALA A 65 -4.75 3.60 -0.98
C ALA A 65 -3.82 4.77 -0.62
N THR A 66 -2.91 4.56 0.34
CA THR A 66 -2.11 5.63 0.95
C THR A 66 -1.09 6.23 -0.01
N GLY A 67 -0.70 5.49 -1.06
CA GLY A 67 0.40 5.84 -1.96
C GLY A 67 1.76 5.38 -1.42
N ASP A 68 1.82 4.87 -0.19
CA ASP A 68 3.06 4.37 0.40
C ASP A 68 3.30 2.93 -0.02
N MET A 69 4.55 2.62 -0.33
CA MET A 69 5.01 1.28 -0.68
C MET A 69 5.67 0.64 0.54
N GLY A 70 5.36 -0.63 0.79
CA GLY A 70 5.84 -1.32 1.98
C GLY A 70 5.65 -2.83 1.93
N LYS A 71 5.96 -3.48 3.05
CA LYS A 71 5.69 -4.90 3.30
C LYS A 71 5.30 -5.11 4.76
N ILE A 72 4.51 -6.14 5.02
CA ILE A 72 4.35 -6.72 6.35
C ILE A 72 5.37 -7.85 6.44
N ALA A 73 6.24 -7.83 7.44
CA ALA A 73 7.25 -8.88 7.65
C ALA A 73 6.76 -9.95 8.64
N ASP A 74 7.56 -11.00 8.84
CA ASP A 74 7.20 -12.16 9.68
C ASP A 74 7.02 -11.81 11.16
N ASP A 75 7.57 -10.67 11.60
CA ASP A 75 7.38 -10.07 12.92
C ASP A 75 6.05 -9.29 13.07
N GLN A 76 5.22 -9.31 12.03
CA GLN A 76 3.94 -8.58 11.91
C GLN A 76 4.09 -7.04 11.88
N LEU A 77 5.31 -6.52 11.73
CA LEU A 77 5.55 -5.09 11.58
C LEU A 77 5.40 -4.64 10.13
N LEU A 78 4.86 -3.42 9.99
CA LEU A 78 4.76 -2.70 8.72
C LEU A 78 6.07 -1.94 8.46
N TYR A 79 6.74 -2.27 7.37
CA TYR A 79 7.91 -1.55 6.86
C TYR A 79 7.51 -0.74 5.63
N VAL A 80 7.61 0.59 5.72
CA VAL A 80 7.37 1.54 4.60
C VAL A 80 8.72 1.96 4.01
N VAL A 81 8.82 2.03 2.68
CA VAL A 81 10.08 2.30 1.96
C VAL A 81 10.08 3.55 1.07
N CYS A 82 8.98 3.88 0.38
CA CYS A 82 8.89 5.09 -0.44
C CYS A 82 7.43 5.41 -0.80
N TRP A 83 7.20 6.53 -1.47
CA TRP A 83 5.93 6.77 -2.17
C TRP A 83 5.92 6.08 -3.55
N SER A 84 4.77 5.59 -4.00
CA SER A 84 4.65 4.79 -5.24
C SER A 84 5.04 5.54 -6.52
N ASN A 85 4.74 6.83 -6.58
CA ASN A 85 5.17 7.73 -7.67
C ASN A 85 6.69 8.07 -7.64
N GLU A 86 7.42 7.68 -6.60
CA GLU A 86 8.88 7.93 -6.47
C GLU A 86 9.72 6.71 -6.89
N ILE A 87 9.09 5.57 -7.23
CA ILE A 87 9.79 4.41 -7.77
C ILE A 87 10.37 4.76 -9.15
N ILE A 88 11.69 4.66 -9.28
CA ILE A 88 12.38 4.86 -10.55
C ILE A 88 12.53 3.49 -11.23
N ILE A 89 12.25 3.39 -12.54
CA ILE A 89 12.49 2.16 -13.31
C ILE A 89 13.81 2.29 -14.07
N VAL A 90 14.81 1.47 -13.72
CA VAL A 90 16.12 1.42 -14.39
C VAL A 90 16.33 0.03 -14.97
N ASN A 91 16.59 -0.06 -16.28
CA ASN A 91 16.82 -1.32 -16.99
C ASN A 91 15.74 -2.40 -16.73
N GLY A 92 14.47 -1.99 -16.62
CA GLY A 92 13.35 -2.90 -16.35
C GLY A 92 13.28 -3.43 -14.91
N ARG A 93 13.95 -2.76 -13.96
CA ARG A 93 13.88 -3.04 -12.52
C ARG A 93 13.38 -1.82 -11.76
N ASN A 94 12.55 -2.05 -10.74
CA ASN A 94 12.19 -1.02 -9.77
C ASN A 94 13.42 -0.68 -8.91
N VAL A 95 13.68 0.61 -8.74
CA VAL A 95 14.70 1.18 -7.85
C VAL A 95 13.99 2.08 -6.86
N TYR A 96 14.17 1.81 -5.57
CA TYR A 96 13.59 2.58 -4.47
C TYR A 96 14.62 3.62 -3.99
N PRO A 97 14.23 4.88 -3.71
CA PRO A 97 15.16 5.91 -3.23
C PRO A 97 16.00 5.47 -2.02
N THR A 98 15.37 4.77 -1.06
CA THR A 98 16.03 4.23 0.13
C THR A 98 17.09 3.15 -0.13
N ASP A 99 17.12 2.54 -1.31
CA ASP A 99 18.17 1.57 -1.68
C ASP A 99 19.45 2.26 -2.20
N ILE A 100 19.34 3.52 -2.67
CA ILE A 100 20.44 4.28 -3.28
C ILE A 100 20.99 5.39 -2.38
N GLU A 101 20.21 5.86 -1.40
CA GLU A 101 20.68 6.79 -0.37
C GLU A 101 21.60 6.07 0.64
N ARG A 102 22.84 6.56 0.79
CA ARG A 102 23.87 6.07 1.73
C ARG A 102 24.75 7.22 2.22
#